data_AF-A0A7H4MBX8-F1
#
_entry.id   AF-A0A7H4MBX8-F1
#
_cell.length_a   1.000
_cell.length_b   1.000
_cell.length_c   1.000
_cell.angle_alpha   90.00
_cell.angle_beta   90.00
_cell.angle_gamma   90.00
#
_symmetry.space_group_name_H-M   'P 1'
#
loop_
_entity.id
_entity.type
_entity.pdbx_description
1 polymer ?
#
loop_
_entity_poly.entity_id
_entity_poly.type
_entity_poly.pdbx_seq_one_letter_code
_entity_poly.pdbx_strand_id
1 'polypeptide(L)'
;MFIWANDFHAIFWVAVIPAVLSILLLGFGLQEPKSAIAHKRSNPLKRENLKKLSAAYWWVVAIGSIFTLARFSEAFLVLRAQQMEIPLFTIPLVMVAMNLVYSLTAYPFGKLSDSMSHSKLLQWGLLVLILADIVLALSGHWSTLLLGVALWGIHMGMTQGLLAAMVAHTAPPELRGTAFGMFNLMSGLALLLASTGAGVLWETFGAASTFYAGAIICMVTLIGMRVMPSAYRQD
;
A
#
# COMPACT_ATOMS: atom_id res chain seq x y z
N MET A 1 -6.65 -18.55 16.20
CA MET A 1 -5.49 -18.82 17.09
C MET A 1 -5.89 -18.96 18.55
N PHE A 2 -6.64 -18.03 19.17
CA PHE A 2 -7.00 -18.10 20.60
C PHE A 2 -7.94 -19.26 20.99
N ILE A 3 -8.89 -19.62 20.11
CA ILE A 3 -9.92 -20.63 20.41
C ILE A 3 -9.54 -22.04 19.93
N TRP A 4 -8.59 -22.17 19.00
CA TRP A 4 -8.29 -23.43 18.28
C TRP A 4 -6.86 -23.95 18.51
N ALA A 5 -6.18 -23.51 19.58
CA ALA A 5 -4.90 -24.06 20.04
C ALA A 5 -3.84 -24.32 18.93
N ASN A 6 -3.64 -23.35 18.03
CA ASN A 6 -2.66 -23.44 16.93
C ASN A 6 -2.98 -24.47 15.82
N ASP A 7 -4.21 -24.95 15.73
CA ASP A 7 -4.66 -25.76 14.59
C ASP A 7 -4.86 -24.86 13.35
N PHE A 8 -3.89 -24.91 12.44
CA PHE A 8 -3.94 -24.16 11.18
C PHE A 8 -5.01 -24.70 10.22
N HIS A 9 -5.29 -26.01 10.24
CA HIS A 9 -6.21 -26.65 9.29
C HIS A 9 -7.65 -26.16 9.53
N ALA A 10 -8.02 -26.10 10.80
CA ALA A 10 -9.24 -25.47 11.26
C ALA A 10 -9.45 -24.03 10.77
N ILE A 11 -8.41 -23.19 10.89
CA ILE A 11 -8.46 -21.79 10.48
C ILE A 11 -8.69 -21.68 8.97
N PHE A 12 -8.05 -22.54 8.18
CA PHE A 12 -8.28 -22.62 6.73
C PHE A 12 -9.72 -23.01 6.40
N TRP A 13 -10.29 -24.01 7.08
CA TRP A 13 -11.69 -24.41 6.88
C TRP A 13 -12.68 -23.27 7.17
N VAL A 14 -12.43 -22.49 8.23
CA VAL A 14 -13.25 -21.31 8.52
C VAL A 14 -13.11 -20.25 7.42
N ALA A 15 -11.90 -20.05 6.87
CA ALA A 15 -11.65 -19.10 5.78
C ALA A 15 -12.31 -19.49 4.45
N VAL A 16 -12.61 -20.78 4.22
CA VAL A 16 -13.37 -21.24 3.05
C VAL A 16 -14.79 -20.67 3.05
N ILE A 17 -15.41 -20.51 4.21
CA ILE A 17 -16.80 -20.03 4.34
C ILE A 17 -17.00 -18.65 3.68
N PRO A 18 -16.26 -17.58 4.04
CA PRO A 18 -16.40 -16.28 3.38
C PRO A 18 -15.96 -16.30 1.91
N ALA A 19 -15.02 -17.16 1.53
CA ALA A 19 -14.61 -17.32 0.13
C ALA A 19 -15.76 -17.87 -0.73
N VAL A 20 -16.42 -18.94 -0.28
CA VAL A 20 -17.59 -19.52 -0.97
C VAL A 20 -18.75 -18.53 -1.01
N LEU A 21 -19.04 -17.84 0.11
CA LEU A 21 -20.06 -16.78 0.15
C LEU A 21 -19.80 -15.68 -0.88
N SER A 22 -18.53 -15.27 -1.04
CA SER A 22 -18.15 -14.25 -2.04
C SER A 22 -18.39 -14.74 -3.47
N ILE A 23 -18.07 -16.01 -3.77
CA ILE A 23 -18.33 -16.62 -5.08
C ILE A 23 -19.84 -16.72 -5.35
N LEU A 24 -20.63 -17.12 -4.36
CA LEU A 24 -22.09 -17.17 -4.47
C LEU A 24 -22.68 -15.78 -4.69
N LEU A 25 -22.19 -14.76 -4.00
CA LEU A 25 -22.61 -13.37 -4.22
C LEU A 25 -22.28 -12.89 -5.63
N LEU A 26 -21.09 -13.23 -6.16
CA LEU A 26 -20.73 -12.91 -7.54
C LEU A 26 -21.64 -13.62 -8.55
N GLY A 27 -21.94 -14.91 -8.33
CA GLY A 27 -22.76 -15.71 -9.24
C GLY A 27 -24.26 -15.38 -9.22
N PHE A 28 -24.80 -15.04 -8.04
CA PHE A 28 -26.25 -14.88 -7.85
C PHE A 28 -26.69 -13.45 -7.50
N GLY A 29 -25.83 -12.65 -6.88
CA GLY A 29 -26.17 -11.33 -6.35
C GLY A 29 -25.68 -10.15 -7.18
N LEU A 30 -24.62 -10.31 -7.97
CA LEU A 30 -24.07 -9.22 -8.80
C LEU A 30 -24.73 -9.21 -10.18
N GLN A 31 -25.70 -8.33 -10.37
CA GLN A 31 -26.19 -8.00 -11.71
C GLN A 31 -25.28 -6.92 -12.30
N GLU A 32 -24.43 -7.31 -13.25
CA GLU A 32 -23.68 -6.33 -14.03
C GLU A 32 -24.68 -5.39 -14.74
N PRO A 33 -24.61 -4.07 -14.50
CA PRO A 33 -25.40 -3.13 -15.29
C PRO A 33 -25.01 -3.34 -16.75
N LYS A 34 -26.00 -3.44 -17.64
CA LYS A 34 -25.80 -3.52 -19.10
C LYS A 34 -25.09 -2.25 -19.56
N SER A 35 -23.77 -2.22 -19.45
CA SER A 35 -22.97 -1.07 -19.82
C SER A 35 -22.94 -0.98 -21.34
N ALA A 36 -23.39 0.14 -21.88
CA ALA A 36 -23.39 0.46 -23.30
C ALA A 36 -21.97 0.80 -23.81
N ILE A 37 -20.94 0.05 -23.39
CA ILE A 37 -19.57 0.23 -23.90
C ILE A 37 -19.36 -0.77 -25.03
N ALA A 38 -19.93 -0.43 -26.18
CA ALA A 38 -19.59 -1.01 -27.47
C ALA A 38 -18.22 -0.49 -27.93
N HIS A 39 -17.14 -0.77 -27.19
CA HIS A 39 -15.79 -0.54 -27.67
C HIS A 39 -15.12 -1.86 -28.01
N LYS A 40 -14.66 -1.92 -29.26
CA LYS A 40 -13.96 -3.04 -29.88
C LYS A 40 -12.85 -3.47 -28.92
N ARG A 41 -12.94 -4.68 -28.38
CA ARG A 41 -11.90 -5.28 -27.51
C ARG A 41 -10.54 -5.16 -28.21
N SER A 42 -9.79 -4.12 -27.88
CA SER A 42 -8.43 -3.93 -28.37
C SER A 42 -7.49 -4.41 -27.27
N ASN A 43 -6.38 -5.04 -27.65
CA ASN A 43 -5.44 -5.62 -26.70
C ASN A 43 -4.91 -4.50 -25.75
N PRO A 44 -5.20 -4.55 -24.44
CA PRO A 44 -4.93 -3.45 -23.50
C PRO A 44 -3.45 -3.10 -23.37
N LEU A 45 -2.55 -4.04 -23.71
CA LEU A 45 -1.09 -3.90 -23.65
C LEU A 45 -0.44 -3.39 -24.95
N LYS A 46 -1.19 -2.84 -25.91
CA LYS A 46 -0.58 -2.20 -27.08
C LYS A 46 0.17 -0.91 -26.68
N ARG A 47 1.43 -0.77 -27.13
CA ARG A 47 2.27 0.42 -26.92
C ARG A 47 1.59 1.74 -27.35
N GLU A 48 0.68 1.69 -28.32
CA GLU A 48 -0.12 2.83 -28.76
C GLU A 48 -1.11 3.33 -27.69
N ASN A 49 -1.71 2.43 -26.91
CA ASN A 49 -2.62 2.80 -25.82
C ASN A 49 -1.85 3.31 -24.59
N LEU A 50 -0.64 2.79 -24.35
CA LEU A 50 0.27 3.29 -23.31
C LEU A 50 0.85 4.67 -23.62
N LYS A 51 1.06 5.00 -24.90
CA LYS A 51 1.48 6.36 -25.35
C LYS A 51 0.36 7.40 -25.23
N LYS A 52 -0.91 6.98 -25.12
CA LYS A 52 -2.05 7.88 -24.85
C LYS A 52 -2.15 8.28 -23.37
N LEU A 53 -1.42 7.60 -22.49
CA LEU A 53 -1.36 7.97 -21.08
C LEU A 53 -0.51 9.23 -20.93
N SER A 54 -1.06 10.23 -20.24
CA SER A 54 -0.44 11.54 -20.07
C SER A 54 0.86 11.44 -19.27
N ALA A 55 1.75 12.43 -19.41
CA ALA A 55 2.95 12.55 -18.57
C ALA A 55 2.60 12.59 -17.07
N ALA A 56 1.41 13.10 -16.72
CA ALA A 56 0.91 13.11 -15.35
C ALA A 56 0.64 11.68 -14.82
N TYR A 57 0.10 10.77 -15.63
CA TYR A 57 -0.10 9.38 -15.22
C TYR A 57 1.23 8.68 -14.89
N TRP A 58 2.22 8.81 -15.78
CA TRP A 58 3.54 8.20 -15.55
C TRP A 58 4.25 8.78 -14.33
N TRP A 59 3.98 10.05 -14.01
CA TRP A 59 4.44 10.68 -12.78
C TRP A 59 3.80 10.05 -11.54
N VAL A 60 2.48 9.84 -11.53
CA VAL A 60 1.78 9.15 -10.43
C VAL A 60 2.29 7.73 -10.26
N VAL A 61 2.54 7.01 -11.35
CA VAL A 61 3.12 5.66 -11.31
C VAL A 61 4.54 5.70 -10.73
N ALA A 62 5.38 6.64 -11.15
CA ALA A 62 6.74 6.77 -10.63
C ALA A 62 6.73 7.09 -9.12
N ILE A 63 5.93 8.06 -8.69
CA ILE A 63 5.74 8.38 -7.27
C ILE A 63 5.23 7.16 -6.51
N GLY A 64 4.16 6.51 -6.97
CA GLY A 64 3.58 5.35 -6.28
C GLY A 64 4.54 4.16 -6.23
N SER A 65 5.39 4.00 -7.25
CA SER A 65 6.43 2.96 -7.27
C SER A 65 7.53 3.27 -6.26
N ILE A 66 8.02 4.51 -6.21
CA ILE A 66 9.00 4.95 -5.20
C ILE A 66 8.39 4.85 -3.79
N PHE A 67 7.11 5.20 -3.65
CA PHE A 67 6.37 5.07 -2.40
C PHE A 67 6.34 3.61 -1.94
N THR A 68 6.01 2.70 -2.86
CA THR A 68 6.00 1.27 -2.60
C THR A 68 7.40 0.74 -2.29
N LEU A 69 8.44 1.32 -2.91
CA LEU A 69 9.83 1.00 -2.63
C LEU A 69 10.20 1.37 -1.18
N ALA A 70 9.77 2.54 -0.74
CA ALA A 70 10.03 3.04 0.62
C ALA A 70 9.24 2.27 1.69
N ARG A 71 8.04 1.79 1.33
CA ARG A 71 7.15 1.06 2.23
C ARG A 71 7.65 -0.34 2.60
N PHE A 72 8.45 -0.97 1.73
CA PHE A 72 8.84 -2.40 1.77
C PHE A 72 7.66 -3.32 2.18
N SER A 73 7.89 -4.62 2.36
CA SER A 73 6.79 -5.56 2.64
C SER A 73 6.28 -5.44 4.08
N GLU A 74 4.96 -5.49 4.25
CA GLU A 74 4.27 -5.64 5.54
C GLU A 74 4.79 -6.82 6.37
N ALA A 75 5.33 -7.83 5.68
CA ALA A 75 5.98 -8.98 6.29
C ALA A 75 7.14 -8.58 7.23
N PHE A 76 7.83 -7.46 7.00
CA PHE A 76 8.91 -7.02 7.89
C PHE A 76 8.41 -6.54 9.26
N LEU A 77 7.17 -6.04 9.35
CA LEU A 77 6.56 -5.69 10.65
C LEU A 77 6.28 -6.96 11.46
N VAL A 78 5.83 -8.02 10.78
CA VAL A 78 5.61 -9.37 11.34
C VAL A 78 6.94 -9.99 11.76
N LEU A 79 7.98 -9.90 10.92
CA LEU A 79 9.34 -10.37 11.25
C LEU A 79 9.92 -9.59 12.44
N ARG A 80 9.68 -8.29 12.54
CA ARG A 80 10.09 -7.49 13.71
C ARG A 80 9.39 -7.97 14.98
N ALA A 81 8.09 -8.26 14.88
CA ALA A 81 7.31 -8.80 15.99
C ALA A 81 7.79 -10.19 16.43
N GLN A 82 8.25 -11.02 15.48
CA GLN A 82 8.85 -12.34 15.76
C GLN A 82 10.18 -12.26 16.50
N GLN A 83 11.01 -11.25 16.22
CA GLN A 83 12.31 -11.07 16.89
C GLN A 83 12.18 -10.61 18.33
N MET A 84 11.04 -10.01 18.68
CA MET A 84 10.71 -9.80 20.08
C MET A 84 10.21 -11.13 20.60
N GLU A 85 10.73 -11.61 21.75
CA GLU A 85 10.42 -12.91 22.39
C GLU A 85 8.96 -13.02 22.87
N ILE A 86 8.01 -12.70 21.98
CA ILE A 86 6.59 -12.56 22.19
C ILE A 86 5.94 -13.86 21.73
N PRO A 87 4.85 -14.30 22.37
CA PRO A 87 4.16 -15.51 21.95
C PRO A 87 3.75 -15.48 20.48
N LEU A 88 4.03 -16.57 19.77
CA LEU A 88 3.82 -16.72 18.31
C LEU A 88 2.39 -16.38 17.86
N PHE A 89 1.40 -16.57 18.73
CA PHE A 89 0.00 -16.26 18.42
C PHE A 89 -0.30 -14.75 18.31
N THR A 90 0.57 -13.89 18.84
CA THR A 90 0.38 -12.42 18.86
C THR A 90 0.86 -11.78 17.56
N ILE A 91 1.68 -12.50 16.79
CA ILE A 91 2.26 -11.98 15.55
C ILE A 91 1.17 -11.59 14.54
N PRO A 92 0.13 -12.42 14.25
CA PRO A 92 -0.94 -11.99 13.35
C PRO A 92 -1.79 -10.85 13.88
N LEU A 93 -1.85 -10.64 15.21
CA LEU A 93 -2.57 -9.49 15.77
C LEU A 93 -1.92 -8.17 15.37
N VAL A 94 -0.62 -8.14 15.06
CA VAL A 94 0.04 -6.94 14.50
C VAL A 94 -0.61 -6.53 13.19
N MET A 95 -0.86 -7.49 12.30
CA MET A 95 -1.56 -7.25 11.04
C MET A 95 -3.01 -6.85 11.26
N VAL A 96 -3.70 -7.44 12.24
CA VAL A 96 -5.07 -7.05 12.59
C VAL A 96 -5.11 -5.61 13.09
N ALA A 97 -4.21 -5.23 14.00
CA ALA A 97 -4.12 -3.87 14.52
C ALA A 97 -3.82 -2.87 13.41
N MET A 98 -2.85 -3.18 12.54
CA MET A 98 -2.53 -2.36 11.38
C MET A 98 -3.73 -2.16 10.46
N ASN A 99 -4.42 -3.25 10.10
CA ASN A 99 -5.58 -3.20 9.20
C ASN A 99 -6.77 -2.49 9.83
N LEU A 100 -6.94 -2.59 11.15
CA LEU A 100 -7.98 -1.87 11.88
C LEU A 100 -7.71 -0.36 11.85
N VAL A 101 -6.47 0.05 12.13
CA VAL A 101 -6.09 1.47 12.03
C VAL A 101 -6.21 1.97 10.59
N TYR A 102 -5.75 1.19 9.61
CA TYR A 102 -5.93 1.48 8.19
C TYR A 102 -7.41 1.67 7.84
N SER A 103 -8.28 0.75 8.22
CA SER A 103 -9.72 0.82 7.91
C SER A 103 -10.39 2.04 8.56
N LEU A 104 -10.06 2.36 9.81
CA LEU A 104 -10.58 3.53 10.52
C LEU A 104 -10.10 4.85 9.92
N THR A 105 -8.89 4.86 9.36
CA THR A 105 -8.25 6.08 8.84
C THR A 105 -8.53 6.28 7.34
N ALA A 106 -8.79 5.22 6.59
CA ALA A 106 -9.04 5.27 5.15
C ALA A 106 -10.24 6.15 4.79
N TYR A 107 -11.35 6.06 5.54
CA TYR A 107 -12.54 6.90 5.29
C TYR A 107 -12.29 8.41 5.55
N PRO A 108 -11.82 8.84 6.74
CA PRO A 108 -11.61 10.26 6.99
C PRO A 108 -10.53 10.87 6.10
N PHE A 109 -9.42 10.15 5.84
CA PHE A 109 -8.39 10.66 4.93
C PHE A 109 -8.80 10.61 3.46
N GLY A 110 -9.65 9.65 3.06
CA GLY A 110 -10.27 9.67 1.74
C GLY A 110 -11.10 10.94 1.53
N LYS A 111 -11.98 11.26 2.48
CA LYS A 111 -12.77 12.51 2.44
C LYS A 111 -11.88 13.76 2.50
N LEU A 112 -10.81 13.74 3.29
CA LEU A 112 -9.85 14.84 3.36
C LEU A 112 -9.12 15.02 2.02
N SER A 113 -8.79 13.92 1.34
CA SER A 113 -8.11 13.94 0.03
C SER A 113 -8.95 14.60 -1.06
N ASP A 114 -10.27 14.50 -0.98
CA ASP A 114 -11.17 15.15 -1.94
C ASP A 114 -11.19 16.69 -1.77
N SER A 115 -10.87 17.18 -0.57
CA SER A 115 -10.92 18.61 -0.21
C SER A 115 -9.55 19.30 -0.14
N MET A 116 -8.46 18.53 -0.08
CA MET A 116 -7.10 19.03 0.09
C MET A 116 -6.27 18.71 -1.16
N SER A 117 -5.23 19.50 -1.45
CA SER A 117 -4.37 19.17 -2.57
C SER A 117 -3.65 17.83 -2.38
N HIS A 118 -3.76 16.97 -3.38
CA HIS A 118 -3.19 15.62 -3.41
C HIS A 118 -1.69 15.62 -3.06
N SER A 119 -0.94 16.61 -3.54
CA SER A 119 0.50 16.74 -3.26
C SER A 119 0.80 17.03 -1.79
N LYS A 120 0.02 17.88 -1.11
CA LYS A 120 0.21 18.14 0.33
C LYS A 120 -0.09 16.87 1.12
N LEU A 121 -1.22 16.21 0.87
CA LEU A 121 -1.61 15.00 1.60
C LEU A 121 -0.58 13.87 1.41
N LEU A 122 -0.04 13.71 0.20
CA LEU A 122 1.02 12.74 -0.06
C LEU A 122 2.32 13.04 0.73
N GLN A 123 2.71 14.31 0.86
CA GLN A 123 3.84 14.71 1.71
C GLN A 123 3.60 14.41 3.19
N TRP A 124 2.39 14.68 3.69
CA TRP A 124 2.01 14.29 5.05
C TRP A 124 2.07 12.77 5.24
N GLY A 125 1.59 11.99 4.25
CA GLY A 125 1.68 10.54 4.27
C GLY A 125 3.14 10.03 4.32
N LEU A 126 4.07 10.67 3.61
CA LEU A 126 5.51 10.36 3.69
C LEU A 126 6.09 10.70 5.07
N LEU A 127 5.72 11.84 5.66
CA LEU A 127 6.19 12.22 6.99
C LEU A 127 5.73 11.22 8.05
N VAL A 128 4.48 10.76 7.98
CA VAL A 128 3.96 9.72 8.86
C VAL A 128 4.70 8.40 8.66
N LEU A 129 5.02 8.02 7.40
CA LEU A 129 5.80 6.83 7.11
C LEU A 129 7.22 6.92 7.69
N ILE A 130 7.92 8.05 7.51
CA ILE A 130 9.25 8.28 8.10
C ILE A 130 9.19 8.13 9.63
N LEU A 131 8.17 8.71 10.25
CA LEU A 131 7.98 8.60 11.70
C LEU A 131 7.71 7.15 12.11
N ALA A 132 6.88 6.43 11.36
CA ALA A 132 6.61 5.01 11.59
C ALA A 132 7.89 4.18 11.50
N ASP A 133 8.70 4.38 10.46
CA ASP A 133 9.96 3.67 10.26
C ASP A 133 10.97 3.95 11.38
N ILE A 134 11.10 5.21 11.82
CA ILE A 134 11.99 5.57 12.94
C ILE A 134 11.50 4.90 14.24
N VAL A 135 10.20 4.95 14.52
CA VAL A 135 9.61 4.30 15.72
C VAL A 135 9.79 2.79 15.68
N LEU A 136 9.65 2.17 14.50
CA LEU A 136 9.88 0.73 14.30
C LEU A 136 11.36 0.37 14.42
N ALA A 137 12.26 1.20 13.92
CA ALA A 137 13.71 1.00 14.06
C ALA A 137 14.16 1.06 15.53
N LEU A 138 13.58 1.98 16.31
CA LEU A 138 13.85 2.16 17.74
C LEU A 138 12.98 1.27 18.64
N SER A 139 12.13 0.42 18.06
CA SER A 139 11.23 -0.43 18.83
C SER A 139 12.02 -1.44 19.64
N GLY A 140 12.00 -1.30 20.97
CA GLY A 140 12.56 -2.26 21.93
C GLY A 140 11.48 -2.99 22.75
N HIS A 141 10.24 -2.49 22.71
CA HIS A 141 9.11 -3.02 23.48
C HIS A 141 7.85 -3.16 22.64
N TRP A 142 6.94 -4.05 23.07
CA TRP A 142 5.67 -4.32 22.40
C TRP A 142 4.81 -3.07 22.17
N SER A 143 4.77 -2.15 23.13
CA SER A 143 4.04 -0.88 23.01
C SER A 143 4.59 0.01 21.90
N THR A 144 5.92 0.11 21.81
CA THR A 144 6.60 0.89 20.75
C THR A 144 6.40 0.26 19.37
N LEU A 145 6.37 -1.07 19.29
CA LEU A 145 6.03 -1.79 18.07
C LEU A 145 4.60 -1.48 17.63
N LEU A 146 3.61 -1.60 18.53
CA LEU A 146 2.21 -1.28 18.24
C LEU A 146 2.02 0.17 17.79
N LEU A 147 2.76 1.11 18.39
CA LEU A 147 2.73 2.52 17.97
C LEU A 147 3.27 2.67 16.54
N GLY A 148 4.40 2.05 16.22
CA GLY A 148 4.96 2.06 14.87
C GLY A 148 4.01 1.45 13.84
N VAL A 149 3.37 0.31 14.19
CA VAL A 149 2.37 -0.37 13.36
C VAL A 149 1.12 0.49 13.14
N ALA A 150 0.66 1.20 14.18
CA ALA A 150 -0.46 2.12 14.06
C ALA A 150 -0.11 3.31 13.15
N LEU A 151 1.07 3.91 13.31
CA LEU A 151 1.54 4.98 12.42
C LEU A 151 1.64 4.50 10.97
N TRP A 152 2.12 3.28 10.77
CA TRP A 152 2.20 2.65 9.45
C TRP A 152 0.81 2.43 8.83
N GLY A 153 -0.17 2.00 9.64
CA GLY A 153 -1.58 1.89 9.24
C GLY A 153 -2.23 3.23 8.90
N ILE A 154 -1.94 4.29 9.66
CA ILE A 154 -2.41 5.66 9.36
C ILE A 154 -1.86 6.10 8.00
N HIS A 155 -0.56 5.93 7.80
CA HIS A 155 0.11 6.23 6.56
C HIS A 155 -0.60 5.53 5.37
N MET A 156 -0.88 4.22 5.50
CA MET A 156 -1.63 3.45 4.51
C MET A 156 -3.00 4.06 4.19
N GLY A 157 -3.73 4.50 5.22
CA GLY A 157 -5.04 5.13 5.07
C GLY A 157 -4.97 6.43 4.28
N MET A 158 -3.88 7.17 4.43
CA MET A 158 -3.65 8.45 3.73
C MET A 158 -3.27 8.26 2.26
N THR A 159 -2.43 7.27 1.94
CA THR A 159 -1.81 7.19 0.60
C THR A 159 -2.47 6.19 -0.33
N GLN A 160 -3.00 5.06 0.16
CA GLN A 160 -3.56 4.02 -0.71
C GLN A 160 -4.78 4.53 -1.49
N GLY A 161 -5.73 5.16 -0.79
CA GLY A 161 -6.90 5.76 -1.43
C GLY A 161 -6.53 6.92 -2.35
N LEU A 162 -5.60 7.78 -1.91
CA LEU A 162 -5.13 8.93 -2.68
C LEU A 162 -4.46 8.51 -4.01
N LEU A 163 -3.51 7.57 -3.97
CA LEU A 163 -2.83 7.08 -5.17
C LEU A 163 -3.81 6.42 -6.14
N ALA A 164 -4.76 5.63 -5.63
CA ALA A 164 -5.80 5.03 -6.45
C ALA A 164 -6.68 6.11 -7.13
N ALA A 165 -7.07 7.16 -6.40
CA ALA A 165 -7.82 8.29 -6.95
C ALA A 165 -7.03 9.05 -8.01
N MET A 166 -5.74 9.33 -7.77
CA MET A 166 -4.86 10.00 -8.72
C MET A 166 -4.70 9.18 -10.02
N VAL A 167 -4.58 7.85 -9.93
CA VAL A 167 -4.55 6.96 -11.09
C VAL A 167 -5.88 7.01 -11.85
N ALA A 168 -7.02 6.95 -11.15
CA ALA A 168 -8.34 6.99 -11.77
C ALA A 168 -8.66 8.34 -12.45
N HIS A 169 -8.16 9.45 -11.90
CA HIS A 169 -8.33 10.81 -12.43
C HIS A 169 -7.43 11.08 -13.64
N THR A 170 -6.20 10.55 -13.65
CA THR A 170 -5.25 10.77 -14.75
C THR A 170 -5.45 9.81 -15.93
N ALA A 171 -6.14 8.68 -15.70
CA ALA A 171 -6.42 7.69 -16.73
C ALA A 171 -7.71 7.99 -17.51
N PRO A 172 -7.70 7.89 -18.86
CA PRO A 172 -8.91 7.95 -19.67
C PRO A 172 -9.92 6.87 -19.23
N PRO A 173 -11.24 7.16 -19.22
CA PRO A 173 -12.27 6.21 -18.76
C PRO A 173 -12.17 4.84 -19.44
N GLU A 174 -11.82 4.82 -20.73
CA GLU A 174 -11.67 3.63 -21.57
C GLU A 174 -10.45 2.76 -21.21
N LEU A 175 -9.44 3.34 -20.55
CA LEU A 175 -8.15 2.70 -20.26
C LEU A 175 -7.88 2.57 -18.75
N ARG A 176 -8.86 2.86 -17.88
CA ARG A 176 -8.72 2.77 -16.41
C ARG A 176 -8.23 1.39 -15.95
N GLY A 177 -8.78 0.32 -16.51
CA GLY A 177 -8.33 -1.06 -16.19
C GLY A 177 -6.85 -1.28 -16.50
N THR A 178 -6.37 -0.84 -17.66
CA THR A 178 -4.96 -0.91 -18.05
C THR A 178 -4.08 -0.02 -17.17
N ALA A 179 -4.54 1.17 -16.81
CA ALA A 179 -3.82 2.10 -15.94
C ALA A 179 -3.63 1.50 -14.54
N PHE A 180 -4.68 0.95 -13.92
CA PHE A 180 -4.56 0.24 -12.66
C PHE A 180 -3.66 -1.00 -12.77
N GLY A 181 -3.78 -1.77 -13.85
CA GLY A 181 -2.91 -2.94 -14.09
C GLY A 181 -1.43 -2.57 -14.16
N MET A 182 -1.09 -1.50 -14.90
CA MET A 182 0.28 -1.04 -15.05
C MET A 182 0.83 -0.38 -13.78
N PHE A 183 0.00 0.38 -13.07
CA PHE A 183 0.35 0.93 -11.76
C PHE A 183 0.69 -0.19 -10.76
N ASN A 184 -0.14 -1.25 -10.69
CA ASN A 184 0.10 -2.40 -9.82
C ASN A 184 1.32 -3.20 -10.25
N LEU A 185 1.56 -3.36 -11.56
CA LEU A 185 2.75 -4.04 -12.08
C LEU A 185 4.04 -3.31 -11.66
N MET A 186 4.08 -1.99 -11.85
CA MET A 186 5.24 -1.17 -11.49
C MET A 186 5.44 -1.11 -9.97
N SER A 187 4.36 -0.95 -9.21
CA SER A 187 4.40 -0.99 -7.75
C SER A 187 4.84 -2.35 -7.24
N GLY A 188 4.39 -3.45 -7.87
CA GLY A 188 4.81 -4.81 -7.54
C GLY A 188 6.29 -5.08 -7.83
N LEU A 189 6.80 -4.59 -8.96
CA LEU A 189 8.23 -4.65 -9.27
C LEU A 189 9.06 -3.84 -8.27
N ALA A 190 8.60 -2.65 -7.92
CA ALA A 190 9.24 -1.85 -6.87
C ALA A 190 9.22 -2.60 -5.53
N LEU A 191 8.08 -3.17 -5.13
CA LEU A 191 7.96 -3.94 -3.90
C LEU A 191 8.91 -5.14 -3.87
N LEU A 192 9.08 -5.84 -4.99
CA LEU A 192 10.00 -6.97 -5.10
C LEU A 192 11.46 -6.52 -4.88
N LEU A 193 11.87 -5.46 -5.57
CA LEU A 193 13.22 -4.90 -5.43
C LEU A 193 13.47 -4.38 -4.01
N ALA A 194 12.51 -3.65 -3.44
CA ALA A 194 12.59 -3.16 -2.07
C ALA A 194 12.65 -4.31 -1.06
N SER A 195 11.78 -5.32 -1.18
CA SER A 195 11.74 -6.44 -0.22
C SER A 195 13.01 -7.29 -0.30
N THR A 196 13.57 -7.46 -1.50
CA THR A 196 14.84 -8.19 -1.68
C THR A 196 15.99 -7.42 -1.05
N GLY A 197 16.11 -6.11 -1.34
CA GLY A 197 17.14 -5.26 -0.73
C GLY A 197 16.98 -5.15 0.79
N ALA A 198 15.75 -4.99 1.27
CA ALA A 198 15.39 -4.96 2.68
C ALA A 198 15.77 -6.24 3.40
N GLY A 199 15.56 -7.41 2.78
CA GLY A 199 15.93 -8.72 3.33
C GLY A 199 17.44 -8.89 3.47
N VAL A 200 18.20 -8.53 2.43
CA VAL A 200 19.68 -8.57 2.47
C VAL A 200 20.21 -7.64 3.57
N LEU A 201 19.64 -6.44 3.68
CA LEU A 201 20.04 -5.48 4.71
C LEU A 201 19.69 -5.97 6.12
N TRP A 202 18.53 -6.63 6.26
CA TRP A 202 18.08 -7.22 7.52
C TRP A 202 19.00 -8.33 8.01
N GLU A 203 19.43 -9.22 7.11
CA GLU A 203 20.34 -10.33 7.46
C GLU A 203 21.75 -9.85 7.81
N THR A 204 22.24 -8.79 7.15
CA THR A 204 23.62 -8.32 7.30
C THR A 204 23.81 -7.30 8.43
N PHE A 205 22.88 -6.35 8.59
CA PHE A 205 23.00 -5.23 9.54
C PHE A 205 21.86 -5.21 10.58
N GLY A 206 20.98 -6.21 10.57
CA GLY A 206 19.87 -6.34 11.51
C GLY A 206 18.65 -5.49 11.13
N ALA A 207 17.57 -5.67 11.89
CA ALA A 207 16.25 -5.13 11.58
C ALA A 207 16.18 -3.60 11.46
N ALA A 208 16.89 -2.89 12.34
CA ALA A 208 16.85 -1.42 12.39
C ALA A 208 17.36 -0.79 11.09
N SER A 209 18.34 -1.41 10.43
CA SER A 209 18.94 -0.90 9.20
C SER A 209 17.93 -0.84 8.04
N THR A 210 17.06 -1.85 7.94
CA THR A 210 15.98 -1.92 6.94
C THR A 210 14.98 -0.78 7.10
N PHE A 211 14.55 -0.49 8.33
CA PHE A 211 13.65 0.63 8.59
C PHE A 211 14.32 1.99 8.33
N TYR A 212 15.60 2.15 8.69
CA TYR A 212 16.35 3.37 8.35
C TYR A 212 16.52 3.56 6.83
N ALA A 213 16.74 2.49 6.08
CA ALA A 213 16.80 2.56 4.62
C ALA A 213 15.45 3.02 4.02
N GLY A 214 14.33 2.52 4.55
CA GLY A 214 12.99 3.01 4.20
C GLY A 214 12.80 4.50 4.46
N ALA A 215 13.21 4.97 5.65
CA ALA A 215 13.17 6.37 6.00
C ALA A 215 14.03 7.25 5.07
N ILE A 216 15.23 6.78 4.69
CA ILE A 216 16.09 7.48 3.72
C ILE A 216 15.42 7.57 2.35
N ILE A 217 14.85 6.46 1.85
CA ILE A 217 14.13 6.46 0.57
C ILE A 217 12.94 7.44 0.64
N CYS A 218 12.17 7.44 1.73
CA CYS A 218 11.10 8.42 1.94
C CYS A 218 11.62 9.85 1.91
N MET A 219 12.76 10.13 2.53
CA MET A 219 13.34 11.47 2.58
C MET A 219 13.84 11.93 1.21
N VAL A 220 14.49 11.04 0.46
CA VAL A 220 14.87 11.28 -0.95
C VAL A 220 13.63 11.55 -1.80
N THR A 221 12.55 10.79 -1.59
CA THR A 221 11.27 10.98 -2.28
C THR A 221 10.69 12.35 -1.97
N LEU A 222 10.66 12.74 -0.70
CA LEU A 222 10.15 14.05 -0.26
C LEU A 222 10.95 15.21 -0.85
N ILE A 223 12.28 15.06 -0.99
CA ILE A 223 13.13 16.04 -1.67
C ILE A 223 12.85 16.05 -3.18
N GLY A 224 12.74 14.87 -3.82
CA GLY A 224 12.40 14.74 -5.24
C GLY A 224 11.03 15.34 -5.57
N MET A 225 10.07 15.26 -4.65
CA MET A 225 8.77 15.93 -4.77
C MET A 225 8.87 17.46 -4.83
N ARG A 226 9.93 18.08 -4.30
CA ARG A 226 10.13 19.54 -4.40
C ARG A 226 10.63 19.98 -5.78
N VAL A 227 11.20 19.08 -6.58
CA VAL A 227 11.67 19.34 -7.95
C VAL A 227 10.52 19.13 -8.97
N MET A 228 9.30 18.87 -8.49
CA MET A 228 8.15 18.61 -9.36
C MET A 228 7.79 19.80 -10.25
N PRO A 229 7.48 19.54 -11.55
CA PRO A 229 6.92 20.56 -12.43
C PRO A 229 5.65 21.17 -11.85
N SER A 230 5.53 22.49 -11.95
CA SER A 230 4.46 23.35 -11.39
C SER A 230 3.03 23.04 -11.85
N ALA A 231 2.83 22.11 -12.80
CA ALA A 231 1.53 21.76 -13.35
C ALA A 231 0.56 21.08 -12.35
N TYR A 232 1.03 20.72 -11.15
CA TYR A 232 0.24 20.07 -10.09
C TYR A 232 0.35 20.76 -8.73
N ARG A 233 0.89 21.98 -8.67
CA ARG A 233 0.78 22.86 -7.50
C ARG A 233 -0.65 23.42 -7.49
N GLN A 234 -1.62 22.59 -7.10
CA GLN A 234 -2.93 23.12 -6.70
C GLN A 234 -2.69 23.74 -5.32
N ASP A 235 -2.41 25.04 -5.33
CA ASP A 235 -2.23 25.87 -4.14
C ASP A 235 -3.46 25.83 -3.24
#